data_AF-A0A0G4I4S5-F1
#
_entry.id   AF-A0A0G4I4S5-F1
#
_cell.length_a   1.000
_cell.length_b   1.000
_cell.length_c   1.000
_cell.angle_alpha   90.00
_cell.angle_beta   90.00
_cell.angle_gamma   90.00
#
_symmetry.space_group_name_H-M   'P 1'
#
loop_
_entity.id
_entity.type
_entity.pdbx_description
1 polymer ?
#
loop_
_entity_poly.entity_id
_entity_poly.type
_entity_poly.pdbx_seq_one_letter_code
_entity_poly.pdbx_strand_id
1 'polypeptide(L)'
;MASAREFEGLNESQQQALVCRDYSHREEERVRQHPPPPLWDENVPVKFQKKSFVFTEQMKAVEKALVMDSCPPNKLEVVAPQNTPFAAEVPLPLLLMATLSGDLPLLSALGRFNIDLNWEYTFAGRATTPLLFLLTLEKGGALNSMRIEGTTCSDVVEWLCSRGADVKKTDGSGTAPLSLALRTRPVEMGVCKTLLRFGARAALLSECTDRVARKALQTFAKNLGPSAPPPLLCPCGNDVAVSDCHGSADGVPAHPRMLCMCQSGKRYGKCCQRRRYFWRETLSDAIPPPRPIVNPSAVETIKSYMKLREHELRAEGRSDEEIRSAKLFPKGTSEFMRTAGALRLQRLASEARAAGDLRLDPCSIWCLTHPRNDFLFARPWRVEGVMRLDKEECKKRQADWNAAVDDYISQRSLQSDDRTADEIARLNKVGWAGGALYRVCSNKGCENTEKTGGEFQSCSKCKLMPYCCRDCQKVDWGRHKKECGETHTEPPLPSTAALEEVAAQLMQSLQL
;
A
#
# COMPACT_ATOMS: atom_id res chain seq x y z
N MET A 1 2.54 -44.29 -9.82
CA MET A 1 3.09 -43.84 -8.52
C MET A 1 4.59 -43.94 -8.64
N ALA A 2 5.28 -42.81 -8.64
CA ALA A 2 6.74 -42.81 -8.49
C ALA A 2 7.10 -43.62 -7.23
N SER A 3 8.03 -44.56 -7.37
CA SER A 3 8.36 -45.47 -6.27
C SER A 3 9.10 -44.70 -5.17
N ALA A 4 8.99 -45.13 -3.90
CA ALA A 4 9.68 -44.45 -2.79
C ALA A 4 11.21 -44.31 -3.01
N ARG A 5 11.81 -45.12 -3.90
CA ARG A 5 13.22 -45.02 -4.29
C ARG A 5 13.56 -43.82 -5.19
N GLU A 6 12.59 -43.23 -5.89
CA GLU A 6 12.83 -42.07 -6.75
C GLU A 6 12.93 -40.75 -5.96
N PHE A 7 12.51 -40.75 -4.70
CA PHE A 7 12.57 -39.58 -3.82
C PHE A 7 13.89 -39.48 -3.03
N GLU A 8 14.65 -40.57 -2.89
CA GLU A 8 15.92 -40.59 -2.18
C GLU A 8 17.02 -39.87 -2.99
N GLY A 9 17.54 -38.77 -2.43
CA GLY A 9 18.63 -37.98 -3.03
C GLY A 9 18.20 -36.73 -3.79
N LEU A 10 16.91 -36.48 -3.94
CA LEU A 10 16.37 -35.26 -4.56
C LEU A 10 16.17 -34.15 -3.53
N ASN A 11 16.49 -32.91 -3.90
CA ASN A 11 16.13 -31.76 -3.08
C ASN A 11 14.64 -31.42 -3.21
N GLU A 12 14.14 -30.59 -2.30
CA GLU A 12 12.71 -30.25 -2.17
C GLU A 12 12.10 -29.70 -3.48
N SER A 13 12.85 -28.91 -4.24
CA SER A 13 12.43 -28.36 -5.53
C SER A 13 12.28 -29.47 -6.60
N GLN A 14 13.19 -30.44 -6.62
CA GLN A 14 13.13 -31.57 -7.54
C GLN A 14 11.98 -32.54 -7.20
N GLN A 15 11.73 -32.77 -5.91
CA GLN A 15 10.59 -33.57 -5.45
C GLN A 15 9.26 -32.92 -5.85
N GLN A 16 9.16 -31.60 -5.71
CA GLN A 16 7.97 -30.84 -6.08
C GLN A 16 7.71 -30.86 -7.60
N ALA A 17 8.76 -30.79 -8.42
CA ALA A 17 8.64 -30.92 -9.87
C ALA A 17 8.14 -32.31 -10.32
N LEU A 18 8.57 -33.38 -9.64
CA LEU A 18 8.10 -34.75 -9.90
C LEU A 18 6.63 -34.94 -9.57
N VAL A 19 6.16 -34.40 -8.44
CA VAL A 19 4.75 -34.44 -8.05
C VAL A 19 3.86 -33.71 -9.05
N CYS A 20 4.28 -32.53 -9.52
CA CYS A 20 3.55 -31.78 -10.54
C CYS A 20 3.45 -32.55 -11.86
N ARG A 21 4.52 -33.25 -12.28
CA ARG A 21 4.52 -34.03 -13.52
C ARG A 21 3.56 -35.23 -13.45
N ASP A 22 3.55 -35.93 -12.32
CA ASP A 22 2.64 -37.07 -12.08
C ASP A 22 1.18 -36.61 -12.03
N TYR A 23 0.91 -35.41 -11.53
CA TYR A 23 -0.43 -34.82 -11.51
C TYR A 23 -0.93 -34.47 -12.92
N SER A 24 -0.11 -33.78 -13.73
CA SER A 24 -0.47 -33.41 -15.10
C SER A 24 -0.78 -34.61 -15.98
N HIS A 25 -0.01 -35.70 -15.87
CA HIS A 25 -0.25 -36.92 -16.64
C HIS A 25 -1.60 -37.58 -16.27
N ARG A 26 -1.98 -37.55 -14.99
CA ARG A 26 -3.28 -38.10 -14.54
C ARG A 26 -4.46 -37.30 -15.04
N GLU A 27 -4.35 -35.98 -15.09
CA GLU A 27 -5.41 -35.13 -15.65
C GLU A 27 -5.59 -35.36 -17.15
N GLU A 28 -4.51 -35.47 -17.92
CA GLU A 28 -4.59 -35.82 -19.34
C GLU A 28 -5.24 -37.19 -19.57
N GLU A 29 -4.92 -38.17 -18.73
CA GLU A 29 -5.49 -39.51 -18.81
C GLU A 29 -6.96 -39.54 -18.39
N ARG A 30 -7.35 -38.74 -17.37
CA ARG A 30 -8.75 -38.55 -16.95
C ARG A 30 -9.59 -37.93 -18.06
N VAL A 31 -9.08 -36.90 -18.73
CA VAL A 31 -9.77 -36.24 -19.86
C VAL A 31 -9.90 -37.18 -21.07
N ARG A 32 -8.93 -38.07 -21.32
CA ARG A 32 -9.05 -39.11 -22.35
C ARG A 32 -10.09 -40.16 -22.00
N GLN A 33 -10.17 -40.57 -20.73
CA GLN A 33 -11.11 -41.60 -20.30
C GLN A 33 -12.55 -41.07 -20.19
N HIS A 34 -12.72 -39.77 -19.90
CA HIS A 34 -14.02 -39.13 -19.69
C HIS A 34 -14.12 -37.83 -20.52
N PRO A 35 -14.24 -37.91 -21.85
CA PRO A 35 -14.45 -36.73 -22.67
C PRO A 35 -15.79 -36.07 -22.30
N PRO A 36 -15.85 -34.73 -22.21
CA PRO A 36 -17.09 -34.03 -21.89
C PRO A 36 -18.15 -34.26 -22.98
N PRO A 37 -19.45 -34.30 -22.62
CA PRO A 37 -20.52 -34.53 -23.59
C PRO A 37 -20.66 -33.38 -24.60
N PRO A 38 -21.09 -33.65 -25.83
CA PRO A 38 -21.27 -32.62 -26.85
C PRO A 38 -22.44 -31.69 -26.47
N LEU A 39 -22.16 -30.39 -26.42
CA LEU A 39 -23.16 -29.34 -26.18
C LEU A 39 -23.87 -28.99 -27.50
N TRP A 40 -25.08 -29.54 -27.65
CA TRP A 40 -26.28 -29.08 -28.38
C TRP A 40 -26.22 -28.58 -29.85
N ASP A 41 -27.27 -28.99 -30.57
CA ASP A 41 -27.59 -28.86 -32.00
C ASP A 41 -27.90 -27.40 -32.43
N GLU A 42 -27.26 -26.93 -33.50
CA GLU A 42 -27.29 -25.53 -33.99
C GLU A 42 -28.56 -25.13 -34.78
N ASN A 43 -29.59 -25.98 -34.86
CA ASN A 43 -30.72 -25.76 -35.77
C ASN A 43 -32.04 -25.27 -35.13
N VAL A 44 -32.01 -24.35 -34.16
CA VAL A 44 -33.23 -23.67 -33.67
C VAL A 44 -33.09 -22.14 -33.73
N PRO A 45 -33.82 -21.43 -34.62
CA PRO A 45 -33.76 -19.98 -34.69
C PRO A 45 -34.71 -19.35 -33.67
N VAL A 46 -34.16 -18.84 -32.56
CA VAL A 46 -34.88 -17.91 -31.67
C VAL A 46 -34.20 -16.54 -31.73
N LYS A 47 -34.92 -15.52 -32.18
CA LYS A 47 -34.45 -14.13 -32.21
C LYS A 47 -34.30 -13.58 -30.79
N PHE A 48 -33.07 -13.51 -30.28
CA PHE A 48 -32.73 -12.77 -29.05
C PHE A 48 -31.87 -11.54 -29.39
N GLN A 49 -32.21 -10.39 -28.78
CA GLN A 49 -31.54 -9.11 -29.00
C GLN A 49 -30.12 -9.08 -28.42
N LYS A 50 -29.22 -8.37 -29.13
CA LYS A 50 -27.75 -8.19 -28.97
C LYS A 50 -27.17 -7.90 -27.56
N LYS A 51 -27.96 -7.79 -26.48
CA LYS A 51 -27.45 -7.51 -25.13
C LYS A 51 -27.00 -8.75 -24.34
N SER A 52 -27.49 -9.95 -24.66
CA SER A 52 -27.06 -11.17 -23.94
C SER A 52 -25.67 -11.69 -24.36
N PHE A 53 -25.20 -11.34 -25.57
CA PHE A 53 -23.93 -11.84 -26.10
C PHE A 53 -22.71 -11.30 -25.36
N VAL A 54 -22.79 -10.09 -24.81
CA VAL A 54 -21.72 -9.45 -24.01
C VAL A 54 -21.54 -10.16 -22.66
N PHE A 55 -22.64 -10.63 -22.07
CA PHE A 55 -22.64 -11.34 -20.79
C PHE A 55 -21.96 -12.71 -20.90
N THR A 56 -22.21 -13.46 -21.98
CA THR A 56 -21.63 -14.80 -22.17
C THR A 56 -20.11 -14.76 -22.39
N GLU A 57 -19.59 -13.75 -23.11
CA GLU A 57 -18.15 -13.60 -23.34
C GLU A 57 -17.40 -13.11 -22.10
N GLN A 58 -18.01 -12.25 -21.28
CA GLN A 58 -17.46 -11.87 -19.98
C GLN A 58 -17.38 -13.07 -19.02
N MET A 59 -18.36 -13.97 -19.06
CA MET A 59 -18.38 -15.20 -18.27
C MET A 59 -17.27 -16.19 -18.67
N LYS A 60 -17.04 -16.40 -19.98
CA LYS A 60 -15.92 -17.22 -20.47
C LYS A 60 -14.55 -16.66 -20.08
N ALA A 61 -14.42 -15.34 -20.00
CA ALA A 61 -13.18 -14.68 -19.59
C ALA A 61 -12.86 -14.86 -18.09
N VAL A 62 -13.89 -14.81 -17.23
CA VAL A 62 -13.75 -15.08 -15.78
C VAL A 62 -13.42 -16.55 -15.52
N GLU A 63 -14.08 -17.47 -16.22
CA GLU A 63 -13.79 -18.91 -16.14
C GLU A 63 -12.35 -19.23 -16.58
N LYS A 64 -11.91 -18.64 -17.70
CA LYS A 64 -10.53 -18.76 -18.20
C LYS A 64 -9.48 -18.15 -17.26
N ALA A 65 -9.83 -17.10 -16.52
CA ALA A 65 -8.95 -16.47 -15.54
C ALA A 65 -8.80 -17.29 -14.25
N LEU A 66 -9.81 -18.09 -13.88
CA LEU A 66 -9.81 -18.94 -12.70
C LEU A 66 -9.10 -20.30 -12.93
N VAL A 67 -9.01 -20.76 -14.18
CA VAL A 67 -8.39 -22.05 -14.54
C VAL A 67 -6.87 -21.96 -14.75
N MET A 68 -6.29 -20.77 -14.94
CA MET A 68 -4.86 -20.62 -15.25
C MET A 68 -4.05 -20.04 -14.09
N ASP A 69 -3.77 -20.86 -13.06
CA ASP A 69 -2.79 -20.53 -12.01
C ASP A 69 -1.42 -21.23 -12.22
N SER A 70 -1.16 -21.70 -13.44
CA SER A 70 0.12 -22.34 -13.79
C SER A 70 0.53 -22.10 -15.25
N CYS A 71 1.00 -20.88 -15.58
CA CYS A 71 1.89 -20.66 -16.74
C CYS A 71 2.69 -19.35 -16.59
N PRO A 72 3.99 -19.29 -16.98
CA PRO A 72 4.87 -18.16 -16.71
C PRO A 72 4.58 -16.95 -17.63
N PRO A 73 5.01 -15.74 -17.23
CA PRO A 73 4.59 -14.51 -17.85
C PRO A 73 5.41 -14.29 -19.11
N ASN A 74 4.81 -14.48 -20.29
CA ASN A 74 5.07 -13.64 -21.45
C ASN A 74 4.11 -14.01 -22.59
N LYS A 75 3.45 -12.97 -23.11
CA LYS A 75 2.58 -12.90 -24.30
C LYS A 75 1.08 -13.19 -24.08
N LEU A 76 0.39 -12.15 -23.62
CA LEU A 76 -0.96 -11.81 -24.08
C LEU A 76 -1.09 -10.28 -24.02
N GLU A 77 -0.83 -9.62 -25.16
CA GLU A 77 -1.16 -8.21 -25.33
C GLU A 77 -2.63 -8.11 -25.74
N VAL A 78 -3.47 -7.64 -24.83
CA VAL A 78 -4.80 -7.13 -25.14
C VAL A 78 -4.71 -5.61 -25.10
N VAL A 79 -4.86 -4.97 -26.26
CA VAL A 79 -4.88 -3.51 -26.37
C VAL A 79 -6.18 -2.99 -25.77
N ALA A 80 -6.11 -2.38 -24.58
CA ALA A 80 -7.21 -1.66 -23.95
C ALA A 80 -7.09 -0.15 -24.25
N PRO A 81 -8.23 0.57 -24.42
CA PRO A 81 -8.23 2.01 -24.63
C PRO A 81 -7.73 2.73 -23.37
N GLN A 82 -6.89 3.74 -23.57
CA GLN A 82 -6.29 4.53 -22.50
C GLN A 82 -7.35 5.49 -21.90
N ASN A 83 -7.47 5.48 -20.56
CA ASN A 83 -8.23 6.41 -19.70
C ASN A 83 -9.62 6.00 -19.16
N THR A 84 -9.73 4.84 -18.50
CA THR A 84 -10.73 4.66 -17.41
C THR A 84 -10.08 4.04 -16.17
N PRO A 85 -10.34 4.55 -14.96
CA PRO A 85 -9.83 3.95 -13.73
C PRO A 85 -10.57 2.63 -13.47
N PHE A 86 -9.82 1.53 -13.38
CA PHE A 86 -10.28 0.19 -13.00
C PHE A 86 -10.90 0.21 -11.59
N ALA A 87 -12.19 0.49 -11.50
CA ALA A 87 -13.00 0.28 -10.32
C ALA A 87 -14.36 -0.28 -10.75
N ALA A 88 -14.75 -1.39 -10.12
CA ALA A 88 -16.13 -1.86 -9.94
C ALA A 88 -16.83 -2.80 -10.95
N GLU A 89 -16.28 -3.21 -12.11
CA GLU A 89 -17.11 -4.03 -13.03
C GLU A 89 -17.16 -5.55 -12.75
N VAL A 90 -16.19 -6.13 -12.04
CA VAL A 90 -16.09 -7.60 -11.84
C VAL A 90 -16.82 -8.17 -10.61
N PRO A 91 -16.98 -7.49 -9.46
CA PRO A 91 -17.47 -8.15 -8.23
C PRO A 91 -18.94 -8.60 -8.28
N LEU A 92 -19.78 -7.87 -9.01
CA LEU A 92 -21.22 -8.07 -8.92
C LEU A 92 -21.72 -9.33 -9.66
N PRO A 93 -21.39 -9.58 -10.93
CA PRO A 93 -21.81 -10.83 -11.58
C PRO A 93 -21.38 -12.06 -10.78
N LEU A 94 -20.17 -12.02 -10.21
CA LEU A 94 -19.65 -13.04 -9.30
C LEU A 94 -20.46 -13.13 -7.99
N LEU A 95 -20.85 -12.00 -7.38
CA LEU A 95 -21.72 -11.98 -6.20
C LEU A 95 -23.07 -12.64 -6.49
N LEU A 96 -23.68 -12.30 -7.63
CA LEU A 96 -24.97 -12.86 -8.03
C LEU A 96 -24.85 -14.36 -8.33
N MET A 97 -23.78 -14.78 -9.02
CA MET A 97 -23.51 -16.20 -9.28
C MET A 97 -23.29 -16.98 -7.98
N ALA A 98 -22.49 -16.44 -7.05
CA ALA A 98 -22.25 -17.06 -5.75
C ALA A 98 -23.53 -17.14 -4.89
N THR A 99 -24.35 -16.11 -4.96
CA THR A 99 -25.68 -16.06 -4.30
C THR A 99 -26.60 -17.14 -4.88
N LEU A 100 -26.61 -17.32 -6.20
CA LEU A 100 -27.42 -18.32 -6.89
C LEU A 100 -26.88 -19.75 -6.79
N SER A 101 -25.58 -19.93 -6.61
CA SER A 101 -25.00 -21.26 -6.41
C SER A 101 -25.07 -21.71 -4.95
N GLY A 102 -25.27 -20.79 -4.01
CA GLY A 102 -25.18 -21.09 -2.58
C GLY A 102 -23.74 -21.34 -2.11
N ASP A 103 -22.76 -20.80 -2.83
CA ASP A 103 -21.33 -20.94 -2.50
C ASP A 103 -20.95 -19.94 -1.39
N LEU A 104 -21.22 -20.31 -0.13
CA LEU A 104 -20.86 -19.51 1.05
C LEU A 104 -19.34 -19.20 1.14
N PRO A 105 -18.42 -20.14 0.81
CA PRO A 105 -17.00 -19.82 0.70
C PRO A 105 -16.71 -18.69 -0.30
N LEU A 106 -17.30 -18.74 -1.50
CA LEU A 106 -17.12 -17.69 -2.50
C LEU A 106 -17.76 -16.38 -2.06
N LEU A 107 -18.96 -16.40 -1.49
CA LEU A 107 -19.59 -15.21 -0.89
C LEU A 107 -18.70 -14.58 0.18
N SER A 108 -18.12 -15.41 1.06
CA SER A 108 -17.20 -14.96 2.11
C SER A 108 -15.90 -14.37 1.55
N ALA A 109 -15.38 -14.95 0.45
CA ALA A 109 -14.23 -14.38 -0.26
C ALA A 109 -14.59 -13.04 -0.92
N LEU A 110 -15.79 -12.93 -1.51
CA LEU A 110 -16.28 -11.72 -2.16
C LEU A 110 -16.56 -10.58 -1.16
N GLY A 111 -17.05 -10.90 0.05
CA GLY A 111 -17.26 -9.92 1.12
C GLY A 111 -16.00 -9.11 1.46
N ARG A 112 -14.81 -9.72 1.31
CA ARG A 112 -13.52 -9.06 1.55
C ARG A 112 -13.24 -7.87 0.62
N PHE A 113 -14.00 -7.73 -0.47
CA PHE A 113 -13.87 -6.63 -1.42
C PHE A 113 -14.80 -5.44 -1.12
N ASN A 114 -15.39 -5.37 0.07
CA ASN A 114 -16.30 -4.29 0.50
C ASN A 114 -17.43 -4.05 -0.51
N ILE A 115 -18.07 -5.13 -0.95
CA ILE A 115 -19.14 -5.07 -1.95
C ILE A 115 -20.41 -4.53 -1.27
N ASP A 116 -21.04 -3.54 -1.88
CA ASP A 116 -22.35 -3.05 -1.45
C ASP A 116 -23.43 -4.11 -1.76
N LEU A 117 -23.87 -4.81 -0.71
CA LEU A 117 -24.95 -5.82 -0.79
C LEU A 117 -26.33 -5.23 -1.07
N ASN A 118 -26.46 -3.90 -1.01
CA ASN A 118 -27.68 -3.17 -1.32
C ASN A 118 -27.63 -2.47 -2.67
N TRP A 119 -26.56 -2.67 -3.43
CA TRP A 119 -26.43 -2.10 -4.75
C TRP A 119 -27.57 -2.59 -5.65
N GLU A 120 -28.19 -1.66 -6.35
CA GLU A 120 -29.34 -1.92 -7.21
C GLU A 120 -28.90 -2.14 -8.66
N TYR A 121 -29.49 -3.14 -9.29
CA TYR A 121 -29.44 -3.32 -10.73
C TYR A 121 -30.79 -3.61 -11.32
N THR A 122 -30.86 -3.45 -12.64
CA THR A 122 -32.05 -3.75 -13.41
C THR A 122 -32.02 -5.21 -13.85
N PHE A 123 -32.93 -6.02 -13.32
CA PHE A 123 -33.24 -7.36 -13.80
C PHE A 123 -34.68 -7.43 -14.30
N ALA A 124 -34.88 -7.90 -15.53
CA ALA A 124 -36.20 -7.90 -16.19
C ALA A 124 -36.94 -6.54 -16.12
N GLY A 125 -36.20 -5.43 -16.22
CA GLY A 125 -36.75 -4.07 -16.18
C GLY A 125 -37.11 -3.56 -14.78
N ARG A 126 -36.73 -4.26 -13.70
CA ARG A 126 -37.00 -3.86 -12.31
C ARG A 126 -35.71 -3.71 -11.54
N ALA A 127 -35.65 -2.67 -10.69
CA ALA A 127 -34.60 -2.53 -9.71
C ALA A 127 -34.64 -3.71 -8.71
N THR A 128 -33.50 -4.35 -8.50
CA THR A 128 -33.34 -5.48 -7.58
C THR A 128 -31.98 -5.38 -6.87
N THR A 129 -31.93 -5.91 -5.66
CA THR A 129 -30.68 -6.17 -4.91
C THR A 129 -30.34 -7.67 -5.00
N PRO A 130 -29.12 -8.10 -4.62
CA PRO A 130 -28.78 -9.52 -4.49
C PRO A 130 -29.79 -10.33 -3.66
N LEU A 131 -30.25 -9.78 -2.52
CA LEU A 131 -31.27 -10.41 -1.67
C LEU A 131 -32.62 -10.54 -2.39
N LEU A 132 -33.10 -9.47 -3.03
CA LEU A 132 -34.37 -9.51 -3.78
C LEU A 132 -34.30 -10.43 -4.99
N PHE A 133 -33.15 -10.51 -5.65
CA PHE A 133 -32.93 -11.34 -6.82
C PHE A 133 -32.98 -12.82 -6.48
N LEU A 134 -32.30 -13.22 -5.41
CA LEU A 134 -32.37 -14.58 -4.86
C LEU A 134 -33.84 -14.99 -4.67
N LEU A 135 -34.63 -14.16 -3.98
CA LEU A 135 -36.04 -14.45 -3.68
C LEU A 135 -36.99 -14.32 -4.89
N THR A 136 -36.57 -13.63 -5.96
CA THR A 136 -37.42 -13.42 -7.16
C THR A 136 -37.34 -14.61 -8.11
N LEU A 137 -36.16 -15.22 -8.28
CA LEU A 137 -35.95 -16.36 -9.16
C LEU A 137 -36.62 -17.65 -8.66
N GLU A 138 -36.96 -17.69 -7.36
CA GLU A 138 -37.57 -18.85 -6.70
C GLU A 138 -39.03 -19.14 -7.09
N LYS A 139 -39.71 -18.21 -7.78
CA LYS A 139 -41.10 -18.45 -8.24
C LYS A 139 -41.26 -19.63 -9.19
N GLY A 140 -40.17 -20.21 -9.70
CA GLY A 140 -40.15 -21.38 -10.60
C GLY A 140 -39.85 -22.74 -9.94
N GLY A 141 -39.70 -22.84 -8.61
CA GLY A 141 -39.47 -24.13 -7.93
C GLY A 141 -38.01 -24.66 -7.90
N ALA A 142 -37.04 -23.84 -8.31
CA ALA A 142 -35.62 -24.22 -8.41
C ALA A 142 -34.84 -24.25 -7.06
N LEU A 143 -35.46 -23.88 -5.94
CA LEU A 143 -34.88 -23.94 -4.59
C LEU A 143 -34.35 -25.34 -4.23
N ASN A 144 -35.06 -26.38 -4.66
CA ASN A 144 -34.65 -27.77 -4.41
C ASN A 144 -33.43 -28.20 -5.23
N SER A 145 -33.03 -27.43 -6.26
CA SER A 145 -31.84 -27.71 -7.09
C SER A 145 -30.60 -26.90 -6.71
N MET A 146 -30.73 -25.86 -5.88
CA MET A 146 -29.58 -25.15 -5.27
C MET A 146 -29.03 -25.99 -4.11
N ARG A 147 -28.34 -27.08 -4.43
CA ARG A 147 -27.57 -27.86 -3.45
C ARG A 147 -26.14 -28.02 -3.96
N ILE A 148 -25.31 -27.03 -3.67
CA ILE A 148 -23.95 -27.39 -3.27
C ILE A 148 -24.13 -28.10 -1.93
N GLU A 149 -23.67 -29.35 -1.83
CA GLU A 149 -23.96 -30.29 -0.74
C GLU A 149 -23.95 -29.60 0.65
N GLY A 150 -25.15 -29.42 1.23
CA GLY A 150 -25.31 -28.94 2.62
C GLY A 150 -25.75 -27.49 2.82
N THR A 151 -25.69 -26.61 1.80
CA THR A 151 -26.14 -25.21 1.95
C THR A 151 -27.62 -25.06 1.58
N THR A 152 -28.39 -24.38 2.41
CA THR A 152 -29.80 -24.00 2.17
C THR A 152 -29.92 -22.53 1.75
N CYS A 153 -31.02 -22.16 1.09
CA CYS A 153 -31.29 -20.74 0.81
C CYS A 153 -31.38 -19.89 2.09
N SER A 154 -31.90 -20.45 3.19
CA SER A 154 -31.87 -19.76 4.49
C SER A 154 -30.47 -19.39 4.94
N ASP A 155 -29.45 -20.20 4.63
CA ASP A 155 -28.06 -19.92 4.99
C ASP A 155 -27.50 -18.76 4.16
N VAL A 156 -27.82 -18.71 2.86
CA VAL A 156 -27.43 -17.60 1.97
C VAL A 156 -28.13 -16.30 2.38
N VAL A 157 -29.42 -16.36 2.71
CA VAL A 157 -30.18 -15.20 3.21
C VAL A 157 -29.63 -14.74 4.56
N GLU A 158 -29.31 -15.64 5.47
CA GLU A 158 -28.69 -15.31 6.76
C GLU A 158 -27.32 -14.66 6.55
N TRP A 159 -26.50 -15.20 5.63
CA TRP A 159 -25.21 -14.61 5.28
C TRP A 159 -25.37 -13.17 4.75
N LEU A 160 -26.27 -12.94 3.79
CA LEU A 160 -26.53 -11.60 3.23
C LEU A 160 -27.03 -10.63 4.30
N CYS A 161 -28.02 -11.02 5.10
CA CYS A 161 -28.62 -10.17 6.12
C CYS A 161 -27.63 -9.86 7.25
N SER A 162 -26.84 -10.85 7.68
CA SER A 162 -25.81 -10.66 8.70
C SER A 162 -24.77 -9.63 8.29
N ARG A 163 -24.54 -9.41 7.00
CA ARG A 163 -23.56 -8.46 6.45
C ARG A 163 -24.19 -7.15 5.96
N GLY A 164 -25.45 -6.89 6.32
CA GLY A 164 -26.09 -5.60 6.09
C GLY A 164 -26.94 -5.50 4.83
N ALA A 165 -27.33 -6.62 4.20
CA ALA A 165 -28.39 -6.58 3.20
C ALA A 165 -29.71 -6.09 3.84
N ASP A 166 -30.33 -5.09 3.23
CA ASP A 166 -31.51 -4.42 3.76
C ASP A 166 -32.78 -5.25 3.50
N VAL A 167 -33.29 -5.85 4.56
CA VAL A 167 -34.50 -6.68 4.55
C VAL A 167 -35.79 -5.88 4.33
N LYS A 168 -35.74 -4.54 4.36
CA LYS A 168 -36.88 -3.63 4.14
C LYS A 168 -36.86 -3.01 2.75
N LYS A 169 -35.74 -3.11 2.03
CA LYS A 169 -35.57 -2.56 0.69
C LYS A 169 -36.47 -3.27 -0.29
N THR A 170 -37.27 -2.51 -1.03
CA THR A 170 -38.26 -3.06 -1.96
C THR A 170 -37.69 -3.16 -3.38
N ASP A 171 -38.20 -4.10 -4.17
CA ASP A 171 -37.93 -4.15 -5.60
C ASP A 171 -38.59 -2.96 -6.33
N GLY A 172 -38.37 -2.87 -7.65
CA GLY A 172 -39.01 -1.85 -8.49
C GLY A 172 -40.55 -1.90 -8.52
N SER A 173 -41.19 -2.91 -7.92
CA SER A 173 -42.66 -3.01 -7.75
C SER A 173 -43.15 -2.64 -6.35
N GLY A 174 -42.24 -2.24 -5.44
CA GLY A 174 -42.56 -1.97 -4.05
C GLY A 174 -42.69 -3.24 -3.20
N THR A 175 -42.30 -4.40 -3.70
CA THR A 175 -42.38 -5.68 -2.97
C THR A 175 -41.13 -5.88 -2.12
N ALA A 176 -41.31 -6.08 -0.81
CA ALA A 176 -40.21 -6.35 0.13
C ALA A 176 -39.77 -7.83 0.09
N PRO A 177 -38.54 -8.16 0.54
CA PRO A 177 -38.02 -9.53 0.61
C PRO A 177 -38.97 -10.50 1.31
N LEU A 178 -39.53 -10.11 2.46
CA LEU A 178 -40.49 -10.95 3.19
C LEU A 178 -41.76 -11.21 2.38
N SER A 179 -42.29 -10.21 1.66
CA SER A 179 -43.47 -10.38 0.80
C SER A 179 -43.19 -11.35 -0.36
N LEU A 180 -41.96 -11.39 -0.91
CA LEU A 180 -41.56 -12.38 -1.91
C LEU A 180 -41.51 -13.80 -1.31
N ALA A 181 -40.85 -13.96 -0.16
CA ALA A 181 -40.72 -15.24 0.52
C ALA A 181 -42.07 -15.84 0.96
N LEU A 182 -43.06 -15.00 1.31
CA LEU A 182 -44.41 -15.47 1.68
C LEU A 182 -45.26 -15.93 0.49
N ARG A 183 -44.85 -15.59 -0.73
CA ARG A 183 -45.54 -15.97 -1.98
C ARG A 183 -45.01 -17.25 -2.59
N THR A 184 -43.92 -17.82 -2.06
CA THR A 184 -43.40 -19.12 -2.50
C THR A 184 -44.34 -20.25 -2.09
N ARG A 185 -44.32 -21.35 -2.86
CA ARG A 185 -45.14 -22.54 -2.60
C ARG A 185 -44.27 -23.80 -2.76
N PRO A 186 -43.98 -24.54 -1.68
CA PRO A 186 -44.36 -24.28 -0.29
C PRO A 186 -43.67 -23.01 0.27
N VAL A 187 -44.22 -22.46 1.37
CA VAL A 187 -43.60 -21.30 2.04
C VAL A 187 -42.31 -21.74 2.71
N GLU A 188 -41.20 -21.08 2.35
CA GLU A 188 -39.88 -21.36 2.93
C GLU A 188 -39.77 -20.78 4.34
N MET A 189 -40.11 -21.60 5.32
CA MET A 189 -40.15 -21.20 6.73
C MET A 189 -38.80 -20.74 7.26
N GLY A 190 -37.69 -21.32 6.78
CA GLY A 190 -36.33 -20.91 7.16
C GLY A 190 -36.05 -19.46 6.76
N VAL A 191 -36.24 -19.14 5.47
CA VAL A 191 -36.05 -17.80 4.91
C VAL A 191 -36.93 -16.77 5.61
N CYS A 192 -38.22 -17.07 5.82
CA CYS A 192 -39.15 -16.15 6.47
C CYS A 192 -38.74 -15.85 7.93
N LYS A 193 -38.31 -16.87 8.68
CA LYS A 193 -37.81 -16.71 10.06
C LYS A 193 -36.54 -15.87 10.09
N THR A 194 -35.60 -16.10 9.18
CA THR A 194 -34.37 -15.31 9.06
C THR A 194 -34.68 -13.84 8.78
N LEU A 195 -35.51 -13.54 7.79
CA LEU A 195 -35.89 -12.15 7.46
C LEU A 195 -36.56 -11.44 8.65
N LEU A 196 -37.45 -12.12 9.39
CA LEU A 196 -38.07 -11.58 10.60
C LEU A 196 -37.03 -11.30 11.71
N ARG A 197 -36.07 -12.22 11.90
CA ARG A 197 -34.97 -12.06 12.87
C ARG A 197 -34.11 -10.83 12.57
N PHE A 198 -33.90 -10.51 11.29
CA PHE A 198 -33.18 -9.32 10.85
C PHE A 198 -34.05 -8.05 10.71
N GLY A 199 -35.30 -8.09 11.18
CA GLY A 199 -36.15 -6.89 11.31
C GLY A 199 -37.06 -6.61 10.13
N ALA A 200 -37.42 -7.62 9.33
CA ALA A 200 -38.47 -7.48 8.33
C ALA A 200 -39.84 -7.15 8.97
N ARG A 201 -40.69 -6.40 8.26
CA ARG A 201 -41.97 -5.91 8.79
C ARG A 201 -42.97 -7.05 9.00
N ALA A 202 -43.26 -7.39 10.25
CA ALA A 202 -44.22 -8.45 10.61
C ALA A 202 -45.66 -8.20 10.09
N ALA A 203 -46.03 -6.95 9.80
CA ALA A 203 -47.32 -6.61 9.19
C ALA A 203 -47.54 -7.30 7.82
N LEU A 204 -46.45 -7.62 7.11
CA LEU A 204 -46.48 -8.30 5.80
C LEU A 204 -46.92 -9.77 5.92
N LEU A 205 -46.94 -10.37 7.12
CA LEU A 205 -47.43 -11.74 7.33
C LEU A 205 -48.90 -11.93 6.91
N SER A 206 -49.66 -10.84 6.80
CA SER A 206 -51.01 -10.86 6.24
C SER A 206 -51.05 -11.34 4.78
N GLU A 207 -49.97 -11.12 4.00
CA GLU A 207 -49.84 -11.56 2.60
C GLU A 207 -49.69 -13.08 2.44
N CYS A 208 -49.32 -13.82 3.51
CA CYS A 208 -49.07 -15.26 3.44
C CYS A 208 -50.36 -16.07 3.19
N THR A 209 -50.54 -16.65 2.01
CA THR A 209 -51.78 -17.40 1.70
C THR A 209 -51.94 -18.70 2.49
N ASP A 210 -50.85 -19.30 2.95
CA ASP A 210 -50.86 -20.50 3.79
C ASP A 210 -51.20 -20.16 5.24
N ARG A 211 -52.36 -20.62 5.72
CA ARG A 211 -52.85 -20.35 7.08
C ARG A 211 -51.97 -20.96 8.17
N VAL A 212 -51.40 -22.14 7.93
CA VAL A 212 -50.56 -22.85 8.90
C VAL A 212 -49.22 -22.14 9.03
N ALA A 213 -48.57 -21.85 7.90
CA ALA A 213 -47.32 -21.10 7.87
C ALA A 213 -47.49 -19.70 8.48
N ARG A 214 -48.57 -18.98 8.12
CA ARG A 214 -48.89 -17.66 8.69
C ARG A 214 -48.98 -17.72 10.22
N LYS A 215 -49.74 -18.67 10.79
CA LYS A 215 -49.88 -18.79 12.25
C LYS A 215 -48.54 -19.09 12.92
N ALA A 216 -47.74 -19.97 12.34
CA ALA A 216 -46.41 -20.29 12.84
C ALA A 216 -45.46 -19.07 12.82
N LEU A 217 -45.45 -18.30 11.73
CA LEU A 217 -44.63 -17.08 11.60
C LEU A 217 -45.10 -15.96 12.54
N GLN A 218 -46.42 -15.82 12.75
CA GLN A 218 -46.96 -14.86 13.72
C GLN A 218 -46.53 -15.19 15.15
N THR A 219 -46.58 -16.47 15.54
CA THR A 219 -46.08 -16.91 16.84
C THR A 219 -44.57 -16.67 16.96
N PHE A 220 -43.80 -16.98 15.91
CA PHE A 220 -42.36 -16.71 15.88
C PHE A 220 -42.04 -15.21 16.04
N ALA A 221 -42.71 -14.34 15.28
CA ALA A 221 -42.53 -12.90 15.35
C ALA A 221 -42.90 -12.32 16.74
N LYS A 222 -43.95 -12.85 17.37
CA LYS A 222 -44.31 -12.48 18.75
C LYS A 222 -43.24 -12.89 19.76
N ASN A 223 -42.65 -14.07 19.58
CA ASN A 223 -41.62 -14.60 20.49
C ASN A 223 -40.26 -13.92 20.34
N LEU A 224 -39.96 -13.30 19.19
CA LEU A 224 -38.74 -12.49 19.03
C LEU A 224 -38.73 -11.26 19.96
N GLY A 225 -39.91 -10.74 20.33
CA GLY A 225 -40.04 -9.53 21.13
C GLY A 225 -39.47 -8.28 20.43
N PRO A 226 -39.29 -7.16 21.16
CA PRO A 226 -38.61 -5.97 20.65
C PRO A 226 -37.08 -6.13 20.58
N SER A 227 -36.58 -7.36 20.58
CA SER A 227 -35.15 -7.64 20.56
C SER A 227 -34.50 -6.94 19.37
N ALA A 228 -33.38 -6.27 19.62
CA ALA A 228 -32.58 -5.68 18.56
C ALA A 228 -32.20 -6.78 17.55
N PRO A 229 -32.11 -6.45 16.25
CA PRO A 229 -31.56 -7.37 15.26
C PRO A 229 -30.21 -7.91 15.73
N PRO A 230 -29.81 -9.13 15.29
CA PRO A 230 -28.45 -9.62 15.52
C PRO A 230 -27.43 -8.55 15.11
N PRO A 231 -26.29 -8.43 15.84
CA PRO A 231 -25.24 -7.50 15.45
C PRO A 231 -24.79 -7.83 14.03
N LEU A 232 -24.63 -6.79 13.20
CA LEU A 232 -24.11 -6.96 11.84
C LEU A 232 -22.68 -7.48 11.92
N LEU A 233 -22.38 -8.51 11.13
CA LEU A 233 -21.04 -9.02 10.92
C LEU A 233 -20.29 -8.13 9.94
N CYS A 234 -19.00 -7.95 10.21
CA CYS A 234 -18.14 -7.14 9.38
C CYS A 234 -17.93 -7.80 8.00
N PRO A 235 -18.11 -7.06 6.89
CA PRO A 235 -18.00 -7.62 5.55
C PRO A 235 -16.59 -8.14 5.22
N CYS A 236 -15.55 -7.75 5.97
CA CYS A 236 -14.17 -8.20 5.78
C CYS A 236 -13.94 -9.71 5.95
N GLY A 237 -14.96 -10.48 6.35
CA GLY A 237 -14.93 -11.95 6.35
C GLY A 237 -14.25 -12.57 7.56
N ASN A 238 -14.13 -11.82 8.67
CA ASN A 238 -13.63 -12.31 9.96
C ASN A 238 -14.75 -12.78 10.90
N ASP A 239 -16.02 -12.75 10.47
CA ASP A 239 -17.20 -13.15 11.24
C ASP A 239 -17.30 -12.53 12.65
N VAL A 240 -16.76 -11.32 12.79
CA VAL A 240 -16.86 -10.49 14.00
C VAL A 240 -17.89 -9.38 13.79
N ALA A 241 -18.49 -8.88 14.87
CA ALA A 241 -19.42 -7.76 14.78
C ALA A 241 -18.74 -6.53 14.17
N VAL A 242 -19.50 -5.73 13.41
CA VAL A 242 -19.04 -4.46 12.83
C VAL A 242 -18.43 -3.57 13.91
N SER A 243 -19.08 -3.45 15.07
CA SER A 243 -18.59 -2.67 16.21
C SER A 243 -17.20 -3.09 16.71
N ASP A 244 -16.85 -4.36 16.55
CA ASP A 244 -15.60 -4.95 17.05
C ASP A 244 -14.53 -5.02 15.95
N CYS A 245 -14.82 -4.49 14.76
CA CYS A 245 -13.96 -4.53 13.59
C CYS A 245 -13.88 -3.16 12.92
N HIS A 246 -14.25 -3.05 11.64
CA HIS A 246 -14.21 -1.79 10.89
C HIS A 246 -15.22 -0.72 11.39
N GLY A 247 -16.14 -1.06 12.28
CA GLY A 247 -17.03 -0.11 12.96
C GLY A 247 -16.56 0.31 14.36
N SER A 248 -15.39 -0.16 14.81
CA SER A 248 -14.76 0.33 16.03
C SER A 248 -14.32 1.79 15.86
N ALA A 249 -14.26 2.56 16.95
CA ALA A 249 -13.83 3.97 16.92
C ALA A 249 -12.43 4.14 16.32
N ASP A 250 -11.56 3.15 16.50
CA ASP A 250 -10.21 3.15 15.97
C ASP A 250 -10.13 2.60 14.54
N GLY A 251 -11.08 1.78 14.09
CA GLY A 251 -10.96 1.01 12.85
C GLY A 251 -9.84 -0.05 12.90
N VAL A 252 -9.75 -0.87 11.85
CA VAL A 252 -8.72 -1.91 11.78
C VAL A 252 -7.50 -1.45 10.97
N PRO A 253 -6.28 -1.90 11.29
CA PRO A 253 -5.11 -1.58 10.48
C PRO A 253 -5.27 -2.04 9.02
N ALA A 254 -4.92 -1.17 8.08
CA ALA A 254 -4.96 -1.50 6.66
C ALA A 254 -4.06 -2.71 6.35
N HIS A 255 -4.57 -3.67 5.58
CA HIS A 255 -3.79 -4.85 5.20
C HIS A 255 -2.67 -4.52 4.20
N PRO A 256 -1.43 -5.03 4.37
CA PRO A 256 -0.27 -4.69 3.53
C PRO A 256 -0.45 -4.94 2.02
N ARG A 257 -1.35 -5.84 1.62
CA ARG A 257 -1.60 -6.20 0.21
C ARG A 257 -2.52 -5.23 -0.52
N MET A 258 -3.28 -4.40 0.18
CA MET A 258 -4.27 -3.52 -0.43
C MET A 258 -3.57 -2.36 -1.15
N LEU A 259 -4.29 -1.69 -2.05
CA LEU A 259 -3.78 -0.46 -2.67
C LEU A 259 -3.61 0.63 -1.61
N CYS A 260 -2.51 1.37 -1.71
CA CYS A 260 -2.20 2.40 -0.75
C CYS A 260 -3.12 3.61 -0.94
N MET A 261 -3.80 4.03 0.11
CA MET A 261 -4.75 5.16 0.10
C MET A 261 -4.13 6.52 -0.24
N CYS A 262 -2.80 6.63 -0.30
CA CYS A 262 -2.11 7.82 -0.83
C CYS A 262 -2.21 7.97 -2.36
N GLN A 263 -3.00 7.12 -3.04
CA GLN A 263 -3.22 7.12 -4.49
C GLN A 263 -1.94 6.94 -5.33
N SER A 264 -0.88 6.40 -4.74
CA SER A 264 0.38 6.13 -5.47
C SER A 264 0.31 4.96 -6.45
N GLY A 265 -0.81 4.23 -6.51
CA GLY A 265 -0.98 2.99 -7.26
C GLY A 265 -0.20 1.78 -6.71
N LYS A 266 0.59 1.97 -5.63
CA LYS A 266 1.38 0.90 -5.01
C LYS A 266 0.59 0.19 -3.91
N ARG A 267 0.96 -1.06 -3.60
CA ARG A 267 0.45 -1.76 -2.41
C ARG A 267 0.88 -1.02 -1.13
N TYR A 268 0.00 -0.96 -0.14
CA TYR A 268 0.20 -0.28 1.14
C TYR A 268 1.51 -0.68 1.82
N GLY A 269 1.79 -1.99 1.89
CA GLY A 269 3.02 -2.53 2.47
C GLY A 269 4.31 -2.09 1.78
N LYS A 270 4.23 -1.73 0.49
CA LYS A 270 5.36 -1.22 -0.30
C LYS A 270 5.37 0.31 -0.41
N CYS A 271 4.45 1.01 0.24
CA CYS A 271 4.31 2.47 0.14
C CYS A 271 4.25 3.14 1.51
N CYS A 272 3.07 3.58 1.97
CA CYS A 272 2.92 4.30 3.23
C CYS A 272 3.40 3.48 4.43
N GLN A 273 3.16 2.17 4.47
CA GLN A 273 3.63 1.33 5.59
C GLN A 273 5.16 1.34 5.70
N ARG A 274 5.86 1.21 4.55
CA ARG A 274 7.33 1.29 4.48
C ARG A 274 7.88 2.65 4.91
N ARG A 275 7.07 3.70 4.73
CA ARG A 275 7.36 5.08 5.18
C ARG A 275 6.89 5.36 6.60
N ARG A 276 6.44 4.34 7.34
CA ARG A 276 5.89 4.42 8.70
C ARG A 276 4.64 5.29 8.84
N TYR A 277 3.84 5.38 7.77
CA TYR A 277 2.49 5.92 7.81
C TYR A 277 1.50 4.76 7.94
N PHE A 278 0.77 4.74 9.05
CA PHE A 278 -0.20 3.69 9.33
C PHE A 278 -1.60 4.15 8.93
N TRP A 279 -2.23 3.35 8.07
CA TRP A 279 -3.61 3.54 7.68
C TRP A 279 -4.52 2.62 8.47
N ARG A 280 -5.73 3.10 8.76
CA ARG A 280 -6.80 2.31 9.34
C ARG A 280 -8.01 2.36 8.43
N GLU A 281 -8.71 1.24 8.34
CA GLU A 281 -9.95 1.09 7.60
C GLU A 281 -11.12 1.21 8.57
N THR A 282 -12.07 2.07 8.20
CA THR A 282 -13.34 2.24 8.88
C THR A 282 -14.47 2.01 7.89
N LEU A 283 -15.62 1.52 8.35
CA LEU A 283 -16.83 1.37 7.52
C LEU A 283 -17.56 2.70 7.28
N SER A 284 -17.17 3.79 7.96
CA SER A 284 -17.72 5.11 7.69
C SER A 284 -17.16 5.67 6.37
N ASP A 285 -18.05 6.09 5.46
CA ASP A 285 -17.72 6.85 4.24
C ASP A 285 -16.91 8.12 4.53
N ALA A 286 -17.01 8.62 5.77
CA ALA A 286 -16.04 9.55 6.32
C ALA A 286 -14.76 8.77 6.64
N ILE A 287 -13.88 8.62 5.66
CA ILE A 287 -12.47 8.35 5.91
C ILE A 287 -11.95 9.63 6.59
N PRO A 288 -11.71 9.67 7.92
CA PRO A 288 -10.93 10.77 8.45
C PRO A 288 -9.59 10.75 7.69
N PRO A 289 -9.05 11.91 7.28
CA PRO A 289 -7.77 11.94 6.61
C PRO A 289 -6.77 11.13 7.45
N PRO A 290 -5.81 10.43 6.80
CA PRO A 290 -4.79 9.68 7.51
C PRO A 290 -4.32 10.54 8.67
N ARG A 291 -4.45 10.04 9.90
CA ARG A 291 -3.71 10.64 10.99
C ARG A 291 -2.33 10.02 10.88
N PRO A 292 -1.34 10.71 10.28
CA PRO A 292 0.01 10.20 10.37
C PRO A 292 0.31 10.11 11.87
N ILE A 293 0.68 8.92 12.34
CA ILE A 293 1.39 8.79 13.61
C ILE A 293 2.78 9.36 13.32
N VAL A 294 2.87 10.69 13.19
CA VAL A 294 4.14 11.38 13.24
C VAL A 294 4.54 11.36 14.69
N ASN A 295 5.80 11.00 14.96
CA ASN A 295 6.44 11.29 16.24
C ASN A 295 6.05 12.73 16.65
N PRO A 296 5.62 13.00 17.90
CA PRO A 296 5.30 14.35 18.36
C PRO A 296 6.37 15.40 17.99
N SER A 297 7.64 15.01 17.99
CA SER A 297 8.77 15.85 17.56
C SER A 297 8.71 16.24 16.07
N ALA A 298 8.21 15.34 15.23
CA ALA A 298 8.03 15.60 13.81
C ALA A 298 6.87 16.56 13.58
N VAL A 299 5.75 16.44 14.31
CA VAL A 299 4.62 17.39 14.23
C VAL A 299 5.08 18.83 14.44
N GLU A 300 5.93 19.07 15.45
CA GLU A 300 6.46 20.41 15.72
C GLU A 300 7.39 20.90 14.59
N THR A 301 8.19 20.00 14.02
CA THR A 301 9.04 20.31 12.85
C THR A 301 8.19 20.70 11.64
N ILE A 302 7.06 19.99 11.39
CA ILE A 302 6.14 20.33 10.30
C ILE A 302 5.54 21.72 10.55
N LYS A 303 5.07 22.00 11.77
CA LYS A 303 4.51 23.32 12.13
C LYS A 303 5.52 24.45 11.94
N SER A 304 6.77 24.26 12.39
CA SER A 304 7.85 25.24 12.20
C SER A 304 8.11 25.50 10.71
N TYR A 305 8.14 24.44 9.88
CA TYR A 305 8.28 24.58 8.43
C TYR A 305 7.11 25.35 7.81
N MET A 306 5.85 25.04 8.19
CA MET A 306 4.68 25.75 7.65
C MET A 306 4.74 27.25 7.95
N LYS A 307 5.14 27.62 9.19
CA LYS A 307 5.32 29.02 9.59
C LYS A 307 6.43 29.72 8.79
N LEU A 308 7.56 29.06 8.59
CA LEU A 308 8.65 29.61 7.80
C LEU A 308 8.22 29.83 6.34
N ARG A 309 7.56 28.85 5.74
CA ARG A 309 7.09 28.93 4.35
C ARG A 309 6.03 30.01 4.17
N GLU A 310 5.13 30.16 5.15
CA GLU A 310 4.18 31.27 5.18
C GLU A 310 4.91 32.62 5.21
N HIS A 311 5.95 32.77 6.04
CA HIS A 311 6.75 33.98 6.10
C HIS A 311 7.48 34.29 4.77
N GLU A 312 8.07 33.27 4.13
CA GLU A 312 8.70 33.41 2.80
C GLU A 312 7.70 33.89 1.75
N LEU A 313 6.52 33.27 1.68
CA LEU A 313 5.49 33.65 0.70
C LEU A 313 4.97 35.07 0.97
N ARG A 314 4.84 35.48 2.24
CA ARG A 314 4.52 36.89 2.58
C ARG A 314 5.62 37.84 2.11
N ALA A 315 6.89 37.48 2.28
CA ALA A 315 8.02 38.28 1.83
C ALA A 315 8.09 38.39 0.29
N GLU A 316 7.61 37.38 -0.44
CA GLU A 316 7.42 37.40 -1.90
C GLU A 316 6.22 38.27 -2.35
N GLY A 317 5.48 38.89 -1.41
CA GLY A 317 4.32 39.72 -1.72
C GLY A 317 3.04 38.94 -2.02
N ARG A 318 2.99 37.65 -1.68
CA ARG A 318 1.79 36.81 -1.89
C ARG A 318 0.69 37.22 -0.91
N SER A 319 -0.53 37.28 -1.39
CA SER A 319 -1.70 37.55 -0.53
C SER A 319 -2.01 36.38 0.41
N ASP A 320 -2.70 36.64 1.52
CA ASP A 320 -3.13 35.60 2.47
C ASP A 320 -3.99 34.50 1.83
N GLU A 321 -4.70 34.82 0.74
CA GLU A 321 -5.51 33.87 -0.01
C GLU A 321 -4.66 33.00 -0.94
N GLU A 322 -3.62 33.56 -1.55
CA GLU A 322 -2.60 32.81 -2.28
C GLU A 322 -1.76 31.92 -1.37
N ILE A 323 -1.51 32.33 -0.12
CA ILE A 323 -0.78 31.51 0.86
C ILE A 323 -1.65 30.33 1.33
N ARG A 324 -2.94 30.59 1.62
CA ARG A 324 -3.89 29.53 2.01
C ARG A 324 -4.16 28.52 0.88
N SER A 325 -4.17 28.98 -0.37
CA SER A 325 -4.36 28.14 -1.55
C SER A 325 -3.06 27.54 -2.09
N ALA A 326 -1.90 28.06 -1.68
CA ALA A 326 -0.61 27.47 -2.01
C ALA A 326 -0.54 26.06 -1.42
N LYS A 327 -0.04 25.12 -2.21
CA LYS A 327 0.42 23.84 -1.67
C LYS A 327 1.65 24.13 -0.83
N LEU A 328 1.43 24.37 0.47
CA LEU A 328 2.49 24.63 1.45
C LEU A 328 3.48 23.47 1.55
N PHE A 329 3.07 22.27 1.09
CA PHE A 329 3.96 21.15 0.85
C PHE A 329 4.39 21.14 -0.63
N PRO A 330 5.69 21.21 -0.95
CA PRO A 330 6.17 21.06 -2.32
C PRO A 330 5.69 19.74 -2.93
N LYS A 331 5.58 19.70 -4.27
CA LYS A 331 5.11 18.52 -5.01
C LYS A 331 6.13 17.38 -4.88
N GLY A 332 6.02 16.62 -3.79
CA GLY A 332 6.84 15.45 -3.53
C GLY A 332 7.26 15.36 -2.08
N THR A 333 6.99 14.23 -1.45
CA THR A 333 7.43 13.93 -0.08
C THR A 333 8.95 14.03 0.09
N SER A 334 9.74 13.97 -0.98
CA SER A 334 11.20 14.10 -0.92
C SER A 334 11.67 15.54 -0.73
N GLU A 335 11.04 16.53 -1.36
CA GLU A 335 11.40 17.94 -1.22
C GLU A 335 11.02 18.46 0.16
N PHE A 336 9.83 18.13 0.64
CA PHE A 336 9.40 18.44 2.00
C PHE A 336 10.33 17.84 3.07
N MET A 337 10.66 16.55 2.96
CA MET A 337 11.57 15.91 3.92
C MET A 337 12.99 16.47 3.83
N ARG A 338 13.39 16.98 2.64
CA ARG A 338 14.65 17.69 2.46
C ARG A 338 14.64 19.04 3.17
N THR A 339 13.63 19.88 2.97
CA THR A 339 13.60 21.20 3.62
C THR A 339 13.35 21.10 5.12
N ALA A 340 12.40 20.25 5.56
CA ALA A 340 12.14 20.07 6.99
C ALA A 340 13.33 19.43 7.73
N GLY A 341 14.02 18.48 7.08
CA GLY A 341 15.27 17.95 7.63
C GLY A 341 16.38 18.99 7.67
N ALA A 342 16.49 19.86 6.66
CA ALA A 342 17.50 20.93 6.61
C ALA A 342 17.31 21.93 7.72
N LEU A 343 16.09 22.41 7.92
CA LEU A 343 15.75 23.31 9.02
C LEU A 343 15.99 22.67 10.39
N ARG A 344 15.69 21.39 10.53
CA ARG A 344 15.97 20.66 11.78
C ARG A 344 17.48 20.58 12.03
N LEU A 345 18.27 20.18 11.05
CA LEU A 345 19.73 20.09 11.22
C LEU A 345 20.36 21.47 11.41
N GLN A 346 19.87 22.50 10.72
CA GLN A 346 20.26 23.89 10.94
C GLN A 346 20.02 24.30 12.39
N ARG A 347 18.83 24.04 12.93
CA ARG A 347 18.51 24.34 14.33
C ARG A 347 19.45 23.60 15.29
N LEU A 348 19.64 22.29 15.07
CA LEU A 348 20.52 21.47 15.92
C LEU A 348 21.98 21.94 15.85
N ALA A 349 22.47 22.30 14.68
CA ALA A 349 23.82 22.82 14.50
C ALA A 349 24.01 24.16 15.22
N SER A 350 23.02 25.07 15.13
CA SER A 350 23.04 26.34 15.86
C SER A 350 22.97 26.14 17.37
N GLU A 351 22.13 25.22 17.86
CA GLU A 351 22.00 24.89 19.28
C GLU A 351 23.29 24.26 19.83
N ALA A 352 23.87 23.29 19.11
CA ALA A 352 25.13 22.66 19.49
C ALA A 352 26.28 23.68 19.54
N ARG A 353 26.35 24.61 18.59
CA ARG A 353 27.33 25.71 18.61
C ARG A 353 27.10 26.66 19.78
N ALA A 354 25.85 27.02 20.07
CA ALA A 354 25.52 27.85 21.23
C ALA A 354 25.87 27.17 22.56
N ALA A 355 25.82 25.83 22.61
CA ALA A 355 26.27 25.03 23.74
C ALA A 355 27.80 24.86 23.80
N GLY A 356 28.56 25.41 22.84
CA GLY A 356 30.02 25.32 22.79
C GLY A 356 30.54 23.98 22.26
N ASP A 357 29.74 23.18 21.54
CA ASP A 357 30.22 21.95 20.91
C ASP A 357 31.14 22.28 19.74
N LEU A 358 32.45 22.28 20.00
CA LEU A 358 33.51 22.60 19.05
C LEU A 358 33.69 21.52 17.96
N ARG A 359 32.94 20.40 18.01
CA ARG A 359 33.03 19.35 16.98
C ARG A 359 32.46 19.79 15.63
N LEU A 360 31.57 20.80 15.61
CA LEU A 360 30.95 21.28 14.38
C LEU A 360 31.72 22.45 13.79
N ASP A 361 32.22 22.27 12.56
CA ASP A 361 32.94 23.30 11.84
C ASP A 361 32.03 24.52 11.54
N PRO A 362 32.42 25.75 11.95
CA PRO A 362 31.70 26.98 11.67
C PRO A 362 31.30 27.18 10.20
N CYS A 363 32.19 26.84 9.26
CA CYS A 363 31.98 26.94 7.83
C CYS A 363 30.91 25.94 7.36
N SER A 364 30.95 24.70 7.85
CA SER A 364 29.92 23.70 7.53
C SER A 364 28.54 24.11 8.01
N ILE A 365 28.43 24.67 9.22
CA ILE A 365 27.16 25.20 9.73
C ILE A 365 26.66 26.32 8.82
N TRP A 366 27.53 27.26 8.48
CA TRP A 366 27.18 28.38 7.61
C TRP A 366 26.70 27.88 6.23
N CYS A 367 27.40 26.91 5.65
CA CYS A 367 27.03 26.31 4.35
C CYS A 367 25.65 25.66 4.42
N LEU A 368 25.29 24.97 5.51
CA LEU A 368 23.95 24.40 5.68
C LEU A 368 22.83 25.45 5.73
N THR A 369 23.17 26.67 6.11
CA THR A 369 22.24 27.81 6.16
C THR A 369 22.30 28.70 4.93
N HIS A 370 23.21 28.41 4.00
CA HIS A 370 23.44 29.28 2.86
C HIS A 370 22.30 29.16 1.84
N PRO A 371 21.73 30.27 1.32
CA PRO A 371 20.58 30.22 0.41
C PRO A 371 20.80 29.43 -0.88
N ARG A 372 22.07 29.24 -1.30
CA ARG A 372 22.41 28.44 -2.48
C ARG A 372 22.35 26.92 -2.23
N ASN A 373 22.38 26.48 -0.97
CA ASN A 373 22.38 25.07 -0.63
C ASN A 373 20.94 24.59 -0.36
N ASP A 374 20.30 24.07 -1.39
CA ASP A 374 18.95 23.48 -1.31
C ASP A 374 18.92 22.03 -0.79
N PHE A 375 20.09 21.47 -0.46
CA PHE A 375 20.22 20.07 -0.12
C PHE A 375 20.78 19.80 1.26
N LEU A 376 20.18 18.77 1.86
CA LEU A 376 20.58 18.15 3.09
C LEU A 376 21.91 17.42 2.90
N PHE A 377 22.98 18.08 3.32
CA PHE A 377 24.32 17.54 3.49
C PHE A 377 25.08 17.14 2.22
N ALA A 378 26.38 17.47 2.22
CA ALA A 378 27.38 16.74 1.46
C ALA A 378 27.67 15.39 2.13
N ARG A 379 26.66 14.50 2.09
CA ARG A 379 26.94 13.07 2.24
C ARG A 379 27.55 12.57 0.95
N PRO A 380 28.45 11.57 1.01
CA PRO A 380 28.82 10.82 -0.17
C PRO A 380 27.56 10.38 -0.92
N TRP A 381 27.40 10.84 -2.16
CA TRP A 381 26.31 10.46 -3.04
C TRP A 381 26.50 9.06 -3.59
N ARG A 382 27.69 8.49 -3.39
CA ARG A 382 27.98 7.08 -3.60
C ARG A 382 27.71 6.30 -2.31
N VAL A 383 26.73 5.41 -2.37
CA VAL A 383 26.44 4.46 -1.29
C VAL A 383 26.52 3.07 -1.87
N GLU A 384 27.33 2.21 -1.24
CA GLU A 384 27.53 0.84 -1.68
C GLU A 384 28.05 0.73 -3.12
N GLY A 385 28.93 1.66 -3.52
CA GLY A 385 29.48 1.72 -4.86
C GLY A 385 28.53 2.30 -5.93
N VAL A 386 27.26 2.53 -5.60
CA VAL A 386 26.24 3.06 -6.53
C VAL A 386 26.03 4.56 -6.31
N MET A 387 26.05 5.33 -7.39
CA MET A 387 25.69 6.76 -7.35
C MET A 387 24.17 6.89 -7.18
N ARG A 388 23.74 7.62 -6.14
CA ARG A 388 22.32 7.86 -5.86
C ARG A 388 21.72 9.00 -6.68
N LEU A 389 22.58 9.86 -7.22
CA LEU A 389 22.23 11.00 -8.05
C LEU A 389 22.92 10.84 -9.40
N ASP A 390 22.33 11.41 -10.44
CA ASP A 390 23.01 11.49 -11.72
C ASP A 390 24.24 12.42 -11.61
N LYS A 391 25.15 12.29 -12.58
CA LYS A 391 26.44 12.97 -12.56
C LYS A 391 26.31 14.50 -12.64
N GLU A 392 25.33 15.01 -13.35
CA GLU A 392 25.16 16.47 -13.52
C GLU A 392 24.59 17.09 -12.25
N GLU A 393 23.62 16.44 -11.63
CA GLU A 393 23.12 16.85 -10.30
C GLU A 393 24.23 16.81 -9.24
N CYS A 394 25.11 15.81 -9.28
CA CYS A 394 26.27 15.75 -8.39
C CYS A 394 27.22 16.95 -8.58
N LYS A 395 27.56 17.28 -9.82
CA LYS A 395 28.42 18.44 -10.12
C LYS A 395 27.78 19.75 -9.69
N LYS A 396 26.48 19.90 -9.93
CA LYS A 396 25.72 21.08 -9.51
C LYS A 396 25.82 21.27 -7.99
N ARG A 397 25.50 20.23 -7.22
CA ARG A 397 25.61 20.26 -5.75
C ARG A 397 27.02 20.52 -5.26
N GLN A 398 28.02 19.95 -5.92
CA GLN A 398 29.42 20.22 -5.62
C GLN A 398 29.73 21.71 -5.80
N ALA A 399 29.31 22.29 -6.92
CA ALA A 399 29.53 23.70 -7.23
C ALA A 399 28.82 24.61 -6.22
N ASP A 400 27.55 24.35 -5.92
CA ASP A 400 26.75 25.14 -4.98
C ASP A 400 27.36 25.12 -3.56
N TRP A 401 27.76 23.93 -3.09
CA TRP A 401 28.40 23.79 -1.79
C TRP A 401 29.77 24.47 -1.73
N ASN A 402 30.62 24.24 -2.73
CA ASN A 402 31.95 24.83 -2.75
C ASN A 402 31.89 26.36 -2.90
N ALA A 403 30.91 26.88 -3.63
CA ALA A 403 30.64 28.31 -3.71
C ALA A 403 30.21 28.88 -2.34
N ALA A 404 29.39 28.15 -1.57
CA ALA A 404 29.06 28.54 -0.20
C ALA A 404 30.32 28.55 0.71
N VAL A 405 31.20 27.55 0.59
CA VAL A 405 32.48 27.56 1.32
C VAL A 405 33.33 28.78 0.95
N ASP A 406 33.39 29.12 -0.34
CA ASP A 406 34.14 30.29 -0.82
C ASP A 406 33.52 31.61 -0.32
N ASP A 407 32.20 31.72 -0.32
CA ASP A 407 31.48 32.86 0.25
C ASP A 407 31.78 33.00 1.76
N TYR A 408 31.83 31.89 2.52
CA TYR A 408 32.24 31.90 3.94
C TYR A 408 33.68 32.38 4.13
N ILE A 409 34.63 31.84 3.35
CA ILE A 409 36.05 32.22 3.40
C ILE A 409 36.23 33.72 3.13
N SER A 410 35.43 34.29 2.22
CA SER A 410 35.46 35.73 1.90
C SER A 410 34.95 36.60 3.06
N GLN A 411 34.06 36.06 3.90
CA GLN A 411 33.45 36.74 5.04
C GLN A 411 34.06 36.35 6.39
N ARG A 412 35.15 35.56 6.41
CA ARG A 412 35.65 34.93 7.65
C ARG A 412 35.98 35.90 8.79
N SER A 413 36.40 37.13 8.46
CA SER A 413 36.66 38.19 9.46
C SER A 413 35.41 38.59 10.23
N LEU A 414 34.23 38.56 9.59
CA LEU A 414 32.94 38.83 10.22
C LEU A 414 32.47 37.66 11.10
N GLN A 415 33.02 36.46 10.87
CA GLN A 415 32.64 35.22 11.56
C GLN A 415 33.54 34.90 12.76
N SER A 416 34.54 35.76 13.03
CA SER A 416 35.57 35.52 14.06
C SER A 416 36.28 34.17 13.90
N ASP A 417 36.44 33.71 12.66
CA ASP A 417 37.19 32.49 12.34
C ASP A 417 38.64 32.87 11.98
N ASP A 418 39.58 32.43 12.81
CA ASP A 418 41.01 32.74 12.72
C ASP A 418 41.78 31.79 11.78
N ARG A 419 41.13 30.72 11.31
CA ARG A 419 41.72 29.75 10.39
C ARG A 419 42.05 30.37 9.04
N THR A 420 43.04 29.78 8.38
CA THR A 420 43.42 30.25 7.04
C THR A 420 42.37 29.86 6.00
N ALA A 421 42.30 30.61 4.89
CA ALA A 421 41.41 30.28 3.78
C ALA A 421 41.64 28.85 3.24
N ASP A 422 42.91 28.44 3.16
CA ASP A 422 43.31 27.12 2.68
C ASP A 422 42.87 26.02 3.65
N GLU A 423 43.03 26.23 4.95
CA GLU A 423 42.57 25.31 5.99
C GLU A 423 41.05 25.10 5.93
N ILE A 424 40.28 26.19 5.87
CA ILE A 424 38.82 26.12 5.76
C ILE A 424 38.40 25.36 4.49
N ALA A 425 39.04 25.67 3.35
CA ALA A 425 38.75 25.01 2.08
C ALA A 425 39.06 23.50 2.14
N ARG A 426 40.19 23.11 2.74
CA ARG A 426 40.56 21.69 2.90
C ARG A 426 39.58 20.91 3.76
N LEU A 427 39.08 21.53 4.83
CA LEU A 427 38.15 20.90 5.76
C LEU A 427 36.72 20.82 5.24
N ASN A 428 36.30 21.73 4.36
CA ASN A 428 34.88 21.91 4.04
C ASN A 428 34.51 21.71 2.56
N LYS A 429 35.44 21.79 1.61
CA LYS A 429 35.10 21.59 0.18
C LYS A 429 34.86 20.13 -0.15
N VAL A 430 33.94 19.90 -1.08
CA VAL A 430 33.48 18.56 -1.47
C VAL A 430 33.85 18.24 -2.91
N GLY A 431 34.12 16.96 -3.15
CA GLY A 431 34.29 16.37 -4.47
C GLY A 431 32.96 16.14 -5.17
N TRP A 432 33.02 15.79 -6.45
CA TRP A 432 31.82 15.50 -7.25
C TRP A 432 31.05 14.27 -6.77
N ALA A 433 31.62 13.43 -5.91
CA ALA A 433 30.94 12.28 -5.32
C ALA A 433 30.35 12.58 -3.93
N GLY A 434 30.47 13.83 -3.44
CA GLY A 434 29.97 14.26 -2.13
C GLY A 434 30.91 13.98 -0.95
N GLY A 435 32.05 13.32 -1.17
CA GLY A 435 33.14 13.22 -0.19
C GLY A 435 34.04 14.45 -0.17
N ALA A 436 35.15 14.39 0.58
CA ALA A 436 36.11 15.50 0.67
C ALA A 436 36.77 15.82 -0.68
N LEU A 437 36.86 17.11 -1.03
CA LEU A 437 37.60 17.55 -2.22
C LEU A 437 39.11 17.32 -2.06
N TYR A 438 39.61 17.61 -0.86
CA TYR A 438 41.00 17.44 -0.47
C TYR A 438 41.11 16.23 0.46
N ARG A 439 41.55 15.10 -0.07
CA ARG A 439 41.53 13.85 0.67
C ARG A 439 42.72 13.73 1.62
N VAL A 440 42.48 13.11 2.78
CA VAL A 440 43.54 12.73 3.74
C VAL A 440 43.99 11.30 3.44
N CYS A 441 45.27 11.01 3.64
CA CYS A 441 45.81 9.67 3.45
C CYS A 441 45.07 8.67 4.37
N SER A 442 44.67 7.52 3.81
CA SER A 442 43.92 6.50 4.58
C SER A 442 44.77 5.76 5.61
N ASN A 443 46.10 5.85 5.49
CA ASN A 443 47.03 5.27 6.47
C ASN A 443 46.98 6.10 7.76
N LYS A 444 46.50 5.52 8.86
CA LYS A 444 46.34 6.20 10.16
C LYS A 444 47.62 6.87 10.71
N GLY A 445 48.80 6.41 10.29
CA GLY A 445 50.08 7.02 10.67
C GLY A 445 50.56 8.15 9.74
N CYS A 446 49.75 8.58 8.78
CA CYS A 446 50.11 9.57 7.78
C CYS A 446 49.06 10.69 7.73
N GLU A 447 49.50 11.91 8.06
CA GLU A 447 48.64 13.10 8.11
C GLU A 447 48.70 13.92 6.80
N ASN A 448 49.26 13.34 5.73
CA ASN A 448 49.30 14.02 4.45
C ASN A 448 47.90 14.24 3.90
N THR A 449 47.64 15.46 3.44
CA THR A 449 46.40 15.90 2.79
C THR A 449 46.72 16.38 1.38
N GLU A 450 45.87 16.06 0.42
CA GLU A 450 46.00 16.52 -0.98
C GLU A 450 46.10 18.05 -1.03
N LYS A 451 47.03 18.58 -1.82
CA LYS A 451 47.10 20.02 -2.12
C LYS A 451 46.19 20.38 -3.28
N THR A 452 46.08 19.46 -4.23
CA THR A 452 45.18 19.54 -5.38
C THR A 452 44.28 18.32 -5.37
N GLY A 453 42.96 18.53 -5.48
CA GLY A 453 42.00 17.42 -5.45
C GLY A 453 42.34 16.35 -6.49
N GLY A 454 42.46 15.10 -6.05
CA GLY A 454 42.80 13.97 -6.91
C GLY A 454 44.29 13.65 -7.04
N GLU A 455 45.17 14.32 -6.28
CA GLU A 455 46.62 14.06 -6.25
C GLU A 455 46.96 12.65 -5.72
N PHE A 456 46.20 12.13 -4.74
CA PHE A 456 46.48 10.85 -4.11
C PHE A 456 46.05 9.66 -4.95
N GLN A 457 46.85 8.61 -4.90
CA GLN A 457 46.54 7.33 -5.53
C GLN A 457 45.38 6.67 -4.80
N SER A 458 44.43 6.12 -5.54
CA SER A 458 43.31 5.39 -4.96
C SER A 458 43.56 3.88 -5.05
N CYS A 459 43.10 3.12 -4.05
CA CYS A 459 43.23 1.67 -4.05
C CYS A 459 42.74 1.07 -5.38
N SER A 460 43.55 0.25 -6.05
CA SER A 460 43.22 -0.26 -7.38
C SER A 460 41.97 -1.12 -7.43
N LYS A 461 41.62 -1.80 -6.32
CA LYS A 461 40.45 -2.68 -6.19
C LYS A 461 39.17 -1.90 -5.91
N CYS A 462 39.10 -1.14 -4.81
CA CYS A 462 37.87 -0.43 -4.44
C CYS A 462 37.73 0.96 -5.08
N LYS A 463 38.83 1.56 -5.56
CA LYS A 463 38.91 2.94 -6.11
C LYS A 463 38.45 4.05 -5.14
N LEU A 464 38.28 3.74 -3.86
CA LEU A 464 37.72 4.66 -2.88
C LEU A 464 38.75 5.18 -1.89
N MET A 465 39.59 4.30 -1.31
CA MET A 465 40.56 4.72 -0.29
C MET A 465 41.76 5.46 -0.91
N PRO A 466 41.99 6.73 -0.55
CA PRO A 466 43.12 7.53 -1.03
C PRO A 466 44.40 7.28 -0.23
N TYR A 467 45.54 7.26 -0.90
CA TYR A 467 46.88 7.15 -0.30
C TYR A 467 47.83 8.12 -0.98
N CYS A 468 48.60 8.87 -0.17
CA CYS A 468 49.60 9.79 -0.72
C CYS A 468 50.72 9.07 -1.49
N CYS A 469 50.99 7.80 -1.17
CA CYS A 469 51.97 6.98 -1.85
C CYS A 469 51.67 5.48 -1.70
N ARG A 470 52.34 4.66 -2.52
CA ARG A 470 52.21 3.20 -2.50
C ARG A 470 52.66 2.58 -1.17
N ASP A 471 53.62 3.18 -0.47
CA ASP A 471 54.10 2.64 0.81
C ASP A 471 53.08 2.84 1.94
N CYS A 472 52.38 3.98 1.97
CA CYS A 472 51.22 4.16 2.86
C CYS A 472 50.13 3.13 2.59
N GLN A 473 49.87 2.81 1.31
CA GLN A 473 48.92 1.75 0.96
C GLN A 473 49.39 0.38 1.48
N LYS A 474 50.67 0.03 1.36
CA LYS A 474 51.21 -1.25 1.86
C LYS A 474 51.09 -1.35 3.38
N VAL A 475 51.42 -0.28 4.11
CA VAL A 475 51.33 -0.23 5.57
C VAL A 475 49.88 -0.42 6.02
N ASP A 476 48.93 0.26 5.38
CA ASP A 476 47.51 0.15 5.72
C ASP A 476 46.84 -1.13 5.18
N TRP A 477 47.49 -1.84 4.25
CA TRP A 477 46.89 -2.97 3.52
C TRP A 477 46.38 -4.07 4.45
N GLY A 478 47.08 -4.36 5.55
CA GLY A 478 46.64 -5.37 6.52
C GLY A 478 45.27 -5.07 7.13
N ARG A 479 44.97 -3.80 7.37
CA ARG A 479 43.65 -3.32 7.81
C ARG A 479 42.69 -3.26 6.63
N HIS A 480 43.07 -2.50 5.60
CA HIS A 480 42.19 -2.21 4.47
C HIS A 480 41.73 -3.46 3.73
N LYS A 481 42.59 -4.49 3.56
CA LYS A 481 42.26 -5.72 2.81
C LYS A 481 41.00 -6.41 3.34
N LYS A 482 40.72 -6.33 4.65
CA LYS A 482 39.56 -6.97 5.29
C LYS A 482 38.25 -6.39 4.78
N GLU A 483 38.25 -5.08 4.52
CA GLU A 483 37.06 -4.36 4.06
C GLU A 483 37.14 -4.12 2.54
N CYS A 484 38.31 -4.28 1.90
CA CYS A 484 38.54 -3.87 0.51
C CYS A 484 37.66 -4.62 -0.50
N GLY A 485 36.75 -3.89 -1.16
CA GLY A 485 35.81 -4.43 -2.13
C GLY A 485 34.42 -4.71 -1.57
N GLU A 486 34.23 -4.53 -0.26
CA GLU A 486 32.91 -4.33 0.32
C GLU A 486 32.36 -2.96 -0.12
N THR A 487 31.09 -2.73 0.21
CA THR A 487 30.32 -1.53 -0.10
C THR A 487 30.84 -0.30 0.66
N HIS A 488 32.07 0.10 0.39
CA HIS A 488 32.72 1.27 0.98
C HIS A 488 31.95 2.53 0.58
N THR A 489 31.68 3.35 1.57
CA THR A 489 31.33 4.74 1.40
C THR A 489 32.60 5.57 1.46
N GLU A 490 32.72 6.54 0.57
CA GLU A 490 33.78 7.56 0.69
C GLU A 490 33.69 8.19 2.09
N PRO A 491 34.82 8.43 2.78
CA PRO A 491 34.79 9.09 4.07
C PRO A 491 34.07 10.44 3.96
N PRO A 492 33.08 10.73 4.82
CA PRO A 492 32.47 12.05 4.85
C PRO A 492 33.50 13.10 5.30
N LEU A 493 33.19 14.38 5.08
CA LEU A 493 33.93 15.47 5.72
C LEU A 493 33.95 15.28 7.25
N PRO A 494 35.02 15.69 7.97
CA PRO A 494 35.05 15.61 9.44
C PRO A 494 33.85 16.27 10.10
N SER A 495 33.45 17.44 9.61
CA SER A 495 32.27 18.17 10.08
C SER A 495 30.96 17.45 9.80
N THR A 496 30.87 16.74 8.68
CA THR A 496 29.72 15.89 8.35
C THR A 496 29.63 14.70 9.30
N ALA A 497 30.74 14.02 9.57
CA ALA A 497 30.79 12.94 10.55
C ALA A 497 30.36 13.43 11.94
N ALA A 498 30.89 14.60 12.36
CA ALA A 498 30.54 15.21 13.63
C ALA A 498 29.04 15.56 13.73
N LEU A 499 28.43 16.14 12.69
CA LEU A 499 26.99 16.42 12.73
C LEU A 499 26.16 15.13 12.74
N GLU A 500 26.57 14.09 12.02
CA GLU A 500 25.88 12.80 12.08
C GLU A 500 25.89 12.22 13.49
N GLU A 501 27.00 12.35 14.21
CA GLU A 501 27.11 11.93 15.61
C GLU A 501 26.22 12.78 16.52
N VAL A 502 26.28 14.11 16.41
CA VAL A 502 25.44 15.04 17.18
C VAL A 502 23.95 14.75 16.93
N ALA A 503 23.56 14.59 15.67
CA ALA A 503 22.19 14.26 15.30
C ALA A 503 21.76 12.90 15.85
N ALA A 504 22.64 11.89 15.85
CA ALA A 504 22.37 10.59 16.43
C ALA A 504 22.17 10.65 17.96
N GLN A 505 23.04 11.38 18.67
CA GLN A 505 22.94 11.59 20.12
C GLN A 505 21.63 12.29 20.49
N LEU A 506 21.25 13.34 19.76
CA LEU A 506 19.98 14.05 19.97
C LEU A 506 18.76 13.20 19.63
N MET A 507 18.84 12.34 18.61
CA MET A 507 17.76 11.42 18.31
C MET A 507 17.57 10.37 19.40
N GLN A 508 18.67 9.92 20.04
CA GLN A 508 18.62 9.01 21.18
C GLN A 508 18.03 9.70 22.42
N SER A 509 18.41 10.94 22.70
CA SER A 509 17.87 11.68 23.86
C SER A 509 16.38 12.02 23.74
N LEU A 510 15.84 12.10 22.52
CA LEU A 510 14.40 12.29 22.27
C LEU A 510 13.57 11.00 22.31
N GLN A 511 14.21 9.84 22.40
CA GLN A 511 13.54 8.53 22.52
C GLN A 511 13.42 8.05 23.98
N LEU A 512 14.17 8.67 24.88
CA LEU A 512 14.05 8.58 26.34
C LEU A 512 13.07 9.66 26.82
#